data_AF-A0A133Y4N3-F1
#
_entry.id   AF-A0A133Y4N3-F1
#
_cell.length_a   1.000
_cell.length_b   1.000
_cell.length_c   1.000
_cell.angle_alpha   90.00
_cell.angle_beta   90.00
_cell.angle_gamma   90.00
#
_symmetry.space_group_name_H-M   'P 1'
#
loop_
_entity.id
_entity.type
_entity.pdbx_description
1 polymer ?
#
loop_
_entity_poly.entity_id
_entity_poly.type
_entity_poly.pdbx_seq_one_letter_code
_entity_poly.pdbx_strand_id
1 'polypeptide(L)'
;MDVIINGIQWFIGLGSTVFLPVIIFIIGLFFGLKPGKAFISGITVGIGSIGLGLVLDLLSGGLGSAIQQMGEKFGTSLNILDIGVGVGGPLAFSTSLGILIIPISLILNFILVMLGWTKTLNVDIWNFWFPIFLGMLVQTVTGNFWFGIIGAIVAIVLQWFLADAAQKEVSEFFGYPGIAITHMMALSGVLFAKPMNWIFDRIPGFNKFEADAESLTKKFGIFGDTVVIG
;
A
#
# COMPACT_ATOMS: atom_id res chain seq x y z
N MET A 1 -27.86 -1.76 20.27
CA MET A 1 -26.46 -1.39 20.01
C MET A 1 -25.54 -2.58 20.28
N ASP A 2 -25.70 -3.26 21.42
CA ASP A 2 -24.78 -4.32 21.87
C ASP A 2 -24.78 -5.58 20.99
N VAL A 3 -25.91 -5.97 20.40
CA VAL A 3 -25.97 -7.12 19.48
C VAL A 3 -25.16 -6.87 18.20
N ILE A 4 -25.18 -5.63 17.68
CA ILE A 4 -24.41 -5.24 16.49
C ILE A 4 -22.92 -5.16 16.82
N ILE A 5 -22.58 -4.55 17.96
CA ILE A 5 -21.20 -4.44 18.44
C ILE A 5 -20.61 -5.83 18.72
N ASN A 6 -21.38 -6.71 19.37
CA ASN A 6 -20.97 -8.10 19.64
C ASN A 6 -20.85 -8.92 18.35
N GLY A 7 -21.73 -8.69 17.36
CA GLY A 7 -21.61 -9.32 16.04
C GLY A 7 -20.35 -8.88 15.30
N ILE A 8 -20.02 -7.58 15.34
CA ILE A 8 -18.79 -7.03 14.75
C ILE A 8 -17.54 -7.55 15.48
N GLN A 9 -17.56 -7.58 16.81
CA GLN A 9 -16.46 -8.11 17.64
C GLN A 9 -16.24 -9.60 17.38
N TRP A 10 -17.31 -10.40 17.32
CA TRP A 10 -17.23 -11.82 16.97
C TRP A 10 -16.64 -12.01 15.58
N PHE A 11 -17.09 -11.21 14.60
CA PHE A 11 -16.63 -11.28 13.22
C PHE A 11 -15.15 -10.90 13.07
N ILE A 12 -14.69 -9.85 13.77
CA ILE A 12 -13.27 -9.47 13.82
C ILE A 12 -12.45 -10.54 14.54
N GLY A 13 -13.01 -11.19 15.57
CA GLY A 13 -12.38 -12.27 16.32
C GLY A 13 -12.09 -13.53 15.52
N LEU A 14 -12.67 -13.70 14.32
CA LEU A 14 -12.36 -14.81 13.41
C LEU A 14 -10.96 -14.72 12.78
N GLY A 15 -10.29 -13.59 12.93
CA GLY A 15 -8.94 -13.37 12.43
C GLY A 15 -8.88 -12.95 10.96
N SER A 16 -7.75 -12.35 10.59
CA SER A 16 -7.46 -11.80 9.26
C SER A 16 -7.66 -12.80 8.13
N THR A 17 -7.30 -14.06 8.37
CA THR A 17 -7.39 -15.17 7.43
C THR A 17 -8.82 -15.51 7.01
N VAL A 18 -9.81 -15.24 7.86
CA VAL A 18 -11.21 -15.62 7.61
C VAL A 18 -12.03 -14.41 7.15
N PHE A 19 -11.92 -13.28 7.85
CA PHE A 19 -12.82 -12.17 7.56
C PHE A 19 -12.41 -11.39 6.29
N LEU A 20 -11.12 -11.30 5.95
CA LEU A 20 -10.67 -10.60 4.73
C LEU A 20 -11.27 -11.25 3.46
N PRO A 21 -11.24 -12.59 3.27
CA PRO A 21 -11.99 -13.27 2.21
C PRO A 21 -13.47 -12.91 2.14
N VAL A 22 -14.14 -12.82 3.30
CA VAL A 22 -15.57 -12.51 3.38
C VAL A 22 -15.85 -11.08 2.96
N ILE A 23 -15.00 -10.12 3.33
CA ILE A 23 -15.13 -8.74 2.87
C ILE A 23 -14.92 -8.64 1.36
N ILE A 24 -13.88 -9.29 0.84
CA ILE A 24 -13.63 -9.29 -0.62
C ILE A 24 -14.80 -9.93 -1.37
N PHE A 25 -15.41 -10.98 -0.81
CA PHE A 25 -16.63 -11.58 -1.35
C PHE A 25 -17.80 -10.59 -1.38
N ILE A 26 -18.09 -9.91 -0.27
CA ILE A 26 -19.20 -8.94 -0.16
C ILE A 26 -18.98 -7.75 -1.10
N ILE A 27 -17.78 -7.19 -1.11
CA ILE A 27 -17.38 -6.12 -2.04
C ILE A 27 -17.57 -6.60 -3.48
N GLY A 28 -17.12 -7.80 -3.80
CA GLY A 28 -17.25 -8.35 -5.13
C GLY A 28 -18.71 -8.45 -5.59
N LEU A 29 -19.61 -8.91 -4.71
CA LEU A 29 -21.05 -8.93 -4.97
C LEU A 29 -21.62 -7.52 -5.20
N PHE A 30 -21.22 -6.55 -4.38
CA PHE A 30 -21.68 -5.16 -4.49
C PHE A 30 -21.31 -4.53 -5.84
N PHE A 31 -20.12 -4.84 -6.36
CA PHE A 31 -19.66 -4.41 -7.68
C PHE A 31 -20.21 -5.27 -8.84
N GLY A 32 -21.17 -6.16 -8.58
CA GLY A 32 -21.88 -6.91 -9.61
C GLY A 32 -21.15 -8.16 -10.12
N LEU A 33 -20.13 -8.66 -9.41
CA LEU A 33 -19.54 -9.97 -9.73
C LEU A 33 -20.56 -11.07 -9.48
N LYS A 34 -20.56 -12.10 -10.35
CA LYS A 34 -21.32 -13.32 -10.12
C LYS A 34 -20.90 -13.96 -8.78
N PRO A 35 -21.81 -14.50 -7.97
CA PRO A 35 -21.47 -15.06 -6.65
C PRO A 35 -20.31 -16.06 -6.66
N GLY A 36 -20.26 -16.94 -7.67
CA GLY A 36 -19.15 -17.89 -7.81
C GLY A 36 -17.79 -17.21 -8.05
N LYS A 37 -17.75 -16.13 -8.84
CA LYS A 37 -16.52 -15.35 -9.07
C LYS A 37 -16.09 -14.61 -7.81
N ALA A 38 -17.02 -13.92 -7.16
CA ALA A 38 -16.75 -13.22 -5.91
C ALA A 38 -16.23 -14.18 -4.82
N PHE A 39 -16.79 -15.39 -4.75
CA PHE A 39 -16.40 -16.40 -3.77
C PHE A 39 -14.96 -16.89 -4.00
N ILE A 40 -14.64 -17.21 -5.27
CA ILE A 40 -13.26 -17.58 -5.64
C ILE A 40 -12.30 -16.43 -5.33
N SER A 41 -12.64 -15.18 -5.67
CA SER A 41 -11.80 -14.02 -5.36
C SER A 41 -11.51 -13.89 -3.86
N GLY A 42 -12.53 -14.06 -3.01
CA GLY A 42 -12.35 -14.08 -1.56
C GLY A 42 -11.42 -15.20 -1.10
N ILE A 43 -11.65 -16.44 -1.56
CA ILE A 43 -10.79 -17.59 -1.24
C ILE A 43 -9.35 -17.36 -1.69
N THR A 44 -9.11 -16.84 -2.89
CA THR A 44 -7.76 -16.57 -3.40
C THR A 44 -7.00 -15.63 -2.47
N VAL A 45 -7.64 -14.57 -1.99
CA VAL A 45 -7.04 -13.65 -1.01
C VAL A 45 -6.73 -14.37 0.31
N GLY A 46 -7.63 -15.25 0.78
CA GLY A 46 -7.41 -16.05 1.99
C GLY A 46 -6.23 -17.01 1.87
N ILE A 47 -6.10 -17.72 0.74
CA ILE A 47 -4.95 -18.59 0.46
C ILE A 47 -3.66 -17.77 0.45
N GLY A 48 -3.67 -16.58 -0.17
CA GLY A 48 -2.55 -15.66 -0.16
C GLY A 48 -2.11 -15.28 1.26
N SER A 49 -3.07 -14.91 2.13
CA SER A 49 -2.79 -14.59 3.53
C SER A 49 -2.19 -15.75 4.32
N ILE A 50 -2.62 -16.99 4.05
CA ILE A 50 -2.04 -18.19 4.70
C ILE A 50 -0.61 -18.42 4.20
N GLY A 51 -0.39 -18.39 2.88
CA GLY A 51 0.95 -18.58 2.30
C GLY A 51 1.94 -17.53 2.81
N LEU A 52 1.47 -16.29 2.96
CA LEU A 52 2.21 -15.20 3.55
C LEU A 52 2.61 -15.48 5.01
N GLY A 53 1.67 -15.93 5.84
CA GLY A 53 1.95 -16.32 7.22
C GLY A 53 3.05 -17.39 7.32
N LEU A 54 3.01 -18.39 6.44
CA LEU A 54 4.03 -19.43 6.39
C LEU A 54 5.43 -18.89 6.04
N VAL A 55 5.51 -17.95 5.08
CA VAL A 55 6.78 -17.30 4.72
C VAL A 55 7.29 -16.42 5.86
N LEU A 56 6.41 -15.68 6.53
CA LEU A 56 6.75 -14.87 7.69
C LEU A 56 7.32 -15.71 8.83
N ASP A 57 6.67 -16.82 9.14
CA ASP A 57 7.11 -17.71 10.21
C ASP A 57 8.48 -18.32 9.89
N LEU A 58 8.70 -18.69 8.61
CA LEU A 58 9.97 -19.20 8.14
C LEU A 58 11.09 -18.16 8.25
N LEU A 59 10.85 -16.93 7.78
CA LEU A 59 11.84 -15.84 7.85
C LEU A 59 12.11 -15.42 9.30
N SER A 60 11.08 -15.32 10.12
CA SER A 60 11.20 -14.96 11.54
C SER A 60 11.96 -16.05 12.31
N GLY A 61 11.68 -17.32 12.05
CA GLY A 61 12.37 -18.45 12.66
C GLY A 61 13.82 -18.63 12.17
N GLY A 62 14.07 -18.38 10.88
CA GLY A 62 15.38 -18.58 10.27
C GLY A 62 16.35 -17.40 10.45
N LEU A 63 15.85 -16.16 10.37
CA LEU A 63 16.67 -14.94 10.41
C LEU A 63 16.60 -14.19 11.74
N GLY A 64 15.57 -14.42 12.56
CA GLY A 64 15.36 -13.67 13.80
C GLY A 64 16.55 -13.77 14.77
N SER A 65 17.14 -14.96 14.91
CA SER A 65 18.30 -15.18 15.77
C SER A 65 19.57 -14.50 15.25
N ALA A 66 19.78 -14.51 13.92
CA ALA A 66 20.91 -13.84 13.29
C ALA A 66 20.80 -12.31 13.39
N ILE A 67 19.59 -11.77 13.22
CA ILE A 67 19.31 -10.34 13.36
C ILE A 67 19.50 -9.89 14.82
N GLN A 68 19.02 -10.65 15.81
CA GLN A 68 19.26 -10.35 17.22
C GLN A 68 20.76 -10.33 17.56
N GLN A 69 21.51 -11.35 17.13
CA GLN A 69 22.96 -11.40 17.33
C GLN A 69 23.70 -10.24 16.64
N MET A 70 23.22 -9.80 15.49
CA MET A 70 23.73 -8.63 14.80
C MET A 70 23.44 -7.35 15.60
N GLY A 71 22.22 -7.17 16.10
CA GLY A 71 21.83 -6.05 16.96
C GLY A 71 22.70 -5.93 18.21
N GLU A 72 22.91 -7.06 18.92
CA GLU A 72 23.78 -7.14 20.10
C GLU A 72 25.23 -6.76 19.80
N LYS A 73 25.79 -7.19 18.67
CA LYS A 73 27.19 -6.88 18.30
C LYS A 73 27.41 -5.45 17.84
N PHE A 74 26.45 -4.87 17.12
CA PHE A 74 26.57 -3.51 16.57
C PHE A 74 25.98 -2.45 17.51
N GLY A 75 25.50 -2.83 18.70
CA GLY A 75 24.94 -1.91 19.69
C GLY A 75 23.65 -1.22 19.23
N THR A 76 22.97 -1.82 18.24
CA THR A 76 21.73 -1.29 17.67
C THR A 76 20.57 -2.10 18.23
N SER A 77 19.56 -1.45 18.81
CA SER A 77 18.34 -2.10 19.29
C SER A 77 17.40 -2.53 18.15
N LEU A 78 17.97 -3.04 17.05
CA LEU A 78 17.25 -3.47 15.85
C LEU A 78 16.60 -4.84 16.10
N ASN A 79 15.55 -4.84 16.93
CA ASN A 79 14.73 -6.02 17.22
C ASN A 79 13.52 -6.13 16.27
N ILE A 80 13.46 -5.32 15.21
CA ILE A 80 12.32 -5.23 14.30
C ILE A 80 12.71 -5.88 12.98
N LEU A 81 11.98 -6.94 12.60
CA LEU A 81 12.08 -7.58 11.31
C LEU A 81 11.23 -6.81 10.29
N ASP A 82 11.84 -6.33 9.21
CA ASP A 82 11.09 -5.84 8.05
C ASP A 82 10.47 -7.03 7.32
N ILE A 83 9.16 -7.16 7.46
CA ILE A 83 8.36 -8.24 6.87
C ILE A 83 8.06 -8.00 5.38
N GLY A 84 8.49 -6.86 4.84
CA GLY A 84 8.28 -6.48 3.44
C GLY A 84 6.86 -5.98 3.14
N VAL A 85 6.75 -5.32 2.00
CA VAL A 85 5.51 -4.70 1.50
C VAL A 85 4.37 -5.69 1.28
N GLY A 86 4.68 -6.92 0.85
CA GLY A 86 3.68 -7.92 0.50
C GLY A 86 2.81 -8.35 1.67
N VAL A 87 3.33 -8.26 2.90
CA VAL A 87 2.61 -8.61 4.12
C VAL A 87 1.71 -7.49 4.61
N GLY A 88 2.08 -6.25 4.29
CA GLY A 88 1.35 -5.07 4.70
C GLY A 88 -0.11 -5.16 4.27
N GLY A 89 -0.36 -5.20 2.96
CA GLY A 89 -1.71 -5.12 2.39
C GLY A 89 -2.79 -5.92 3.13
N PRO A 90 -2.64 -7.25 3.24
CA PRO A 90 -3.58 -8.10 3.96
C PRO A 90 -3.75 -7.74 5.44
N LEU A 91 -2.66 -7.38 6.13
CA LEU A 91 -2.72 -6.98 7.54
C LEU A 91 -3.50 -5.67 7.71
N ALA A 92 -3.26 -4.65 6.89
CA ALA A 92 -4.01 -3.39 6.94
C ALA A 92 -5.51 -3.62 6.80
N PHE A 93 -5.90 -4.35 5.75
CA PHE A 93 -7.31 -4.66 5.52
C PHE A 93 -7.92 -5.57 6.58
N SER A 94 -7.08 -6.26 7.35
CA SER A 94 -7.52 -7.10 8.45
C SER A 94 -7.90 -6.35 9.74
N THR A 95 -7.71 -5.03 9.77
CA THR A 95 -7.96 -4.25 10.98
C THR A 95 -9.33 -3.58 10.96
N SER A 96 -9.86 -3.26 12.15
CA SER A 96 -11.07 -2.43 12.29
C SER A 96 -10.94 -1.09 11.56
N LEU A 97 -9.74 -0.52 11.52
CA LEU A 97 -9.44 0.71 10.79
C LEU A 97 -9.55 0.48 9.27
N GLY A 98 -8.99 -0.62 8.76
CA GLY A 98 -9.09 -0.98 7.35
C GLY A 98 -10.52 -1.17 6.87
N ILE A 99 -11.36 -1.83 7.67
CA ILE A 99 -12.79 -2.04 7.37
C ILE A 99 -13.52 -0.71 7.21
N LEU A 100 -13.30 0.25 8.10
CA LEU A 100 -13.97 1.56 8.05
C LEU A 100 -13.41 2.46 6.96
N ILE A 101 -12.11 2.41 6.72
CA ILE A 101 -11.45 3.30 5.78
C ILE A 101 -11.83 2.99 4.33
N ILE A 102 -12.08 1.74 3.95
CA ILE A 102 -12.52 1.40 2.57
C ILE A 102 -13.77 2.21 2.16
N PRO A 103 -14.94 2.10 2.83
CA PRO A 103 -16.12 2.85 2.44
C PRO A 103 -15.94 4.36 2.59
N ILE A 104 -15.24 4.82 3.64
CA ILE A 104 -14.93 6.25 3.82
C ILE A 104 -14.13 6.78 2.61
N SER A 105 -13.13 6.03 2.15
CA SER A 105 -12.28 6.41 1.03
C SER A 105 -13.06 6.49 -0.27
N LEU A 106 -13.91 5.50 -0.55
CA LEU A 106 -14.72 5.48 -1.76
C LEU A 106 -15.70 6.66 -1.80
N ILE A 107 -16.40 6.92 -0.68
CA ILE A 107 -17.35 8.03 -0.56
C ILE A 107 -16.61 9.37 -0.68
N LEU A 108 -15.50 9.53 0.04
CA LEU A 108 -14.73 10.76 0.04
C LEU A 108 -14.13 11.04 -1.34
N ASN A 109 -13.59 10.03 -2.02
CA ASN A 109 -13.06 10.20 -3.37
C ASN A 109 -14.16 10.67 -4.33
N PHE A 110 -15.33 10.05 -4.27
CA PHE A 110 -16.46 10.42 -5.10
C PHE A 110 -16.90 11.88 -4.84
N ILE A 111 -16.95 12.30 -3.57
CA ILE A 111 -17.25 13.69 -3.19
C ILE A 111 -16.19 14.65 -3.74
N LEU A 112 -14.90 14.36 -3.58
CA LEU A 112 -13.81 15.23 -4.05
C LEU A 112 -13.82 15.37 -5.58
N VAL A 113 -14.15 14.30 -6.31
CA VAL A 113 -14.32 14.33 -7.76
C VAL A 113 -15.53 15.16 -8.16
N MET A 114 -16.69 14.99 -7.50
CA MET A 114 -17.88 15.80 -7.78
C MET A 114 -17.67 17.30 -7.51
N LEU A 115 -16.93 17.63 -6.45
CA LEU A 115 -16.55 19.01 -6.12
C LEU A 115 -15.45 19.57 -7.03
N GLY A 116 -14.84 18.73 -7.89
CA GLY A 116 -13.75 19.13 -8.78
C GLY A 116 -12.41 19.39 -8.07
N TRP A 117 -12.27 18.96 -6.81
CA TRP A 117 -11.02 19.12 -6.04
C TRP A 117 -9.96 18.12 -6.47
N THR A 118 -10.39 16.93 -6.91
CA THR A 118 -9.52 15.93 -7.54
C THR A 118 -10.10 15.49 -8.86
N LYS A 119 -9.28 15.24 -9.87
CA LYS A 119 -9.71 14.71 -11.17
C LYS A 119 -9.63 13.19 -11.23
N THR A 120 -8.86 12.58 -10.33
CA THR A 120 -8.66 11.13 -10.30
C THR A 120 -9.74 10.41 -9.48
N LEU A 121 -10.54 9.61 -10.17
CA LEU A 121 -11.43 8.62 -9.53
C LEU A 121 -10.64 7.36 -9.20
N ASN A 122 -10.45 7.06 -7.92
CA ASN A 122 -9.80 5.83 -7.50
C ASN A 122 -10.80 4.67 -7.46
N VAL A 123 -10.68 3.76 -8.43
CA VAL A 123 -11.49 2.55 -8.52
C VAL A 123 -10.82 1.31 -7.90
N ASP A 124 -9.54 1.43 -7.52
CA ASP A 124 -8.75 0.33 -6.98
C ASP A 124 -8.69 0.41 -5.45
N ILE A 125 -9.40 -0.52 -4.81
CA ILE A 125 -9.51 -0.66 -3.36
C ILE A 125 -8.18 -1.07 -2.74
N TRP A 126 -7.32 -1.77 -3.48
CA TRP A 126 -6.01 -2.17 -2.96
C TRP A 126 -5.21 -0.95 -2.54
N ASN A 127 -5.29 0.17 -3.27
CA ASN A 127 -4.52 1.38 -2.99
C ASN A 127 -4.76 2.02 -1.61
N PHE A 128 -5.76 1.57 -0.85
CA PHE A 128 -6.03 2.08 0.49
C PHE A 128 -5.20 1.42 1.59
N TRP A 129 -4.51 0.31 1.31
CA TRP A 129 -3.79 -0.43 2.35
C TRP A 129 -2.67 0.39 2.99
N PHE A 130 -1.94 1.18 2.20
CA PHE A 130 -0.86 2.04 2.71
C PHE A 130 -1.38 3.15 3.63
N PRO A 131 -2.39 3.94 3.22
CA PRO A 131 -3.01 4.89 4.13
C PRO A 131 -3.58 4.27 5.41
N ILE A 132 -4.13 3.05 5.31
CA ILE A 132 -4.59 2.30 6.49
C ILE A 132 -3.42 2.02 7.44
N PHE A 133 -2.23 1.64 6.95
CA PHE A 133 -1.06 1.51 7.82
C PHE A 133 -0.64 2.80 8.49
N LEU A 134 -0.65 3.91 7.75
CA LEU A 134 -0.32 5.20 8.33
C LEU A 134 -1.31 5.55 9.44
N GLY A 135 -2.60 5.29 9.24
CA GLY A 135 -3.61 5.40 10.30
C GLY A 135 -3.35 4.47 11.48
N MET A 136 -2.98 3.20 11.23
CA MET A 136 -2.63 2.25 12.29
C MET A 136 -1.40 2.68 13.09
N LEU A 137 -0.39 3.27 12.45
CA LEU A 137 0.77 3.83 13.12
C LEU A 137 0.37 5.01 14.01
N VAL A 138 -0.44 5.94 13.49
CA VAL A 138 -0.96 7.07 14.27
C VAL A 138 -1.77 6.57 15.46
N GLN A 139 -2.64 5.57 15.27
CA GLN A 139 -3.39 4.95 16.36
C GLN A 139 -2.46 4.33 17.40
N THR A 140 -1.44 3.58 16.97
CA THR A 140 -0.49 2.90 17.87
C THR A 140 0.29 3.90 18.72
N VAL A 141 0.76 5.00 18.11
CA VAL A 141 1.53 6.03 18.81
C VAL A 141 0.65 6.86 19.75
N THR A 142 -0.57 7.20 19.34
CA THR A 142 -1.47 8.05 20.13
C THR A 142 -2.32 7.28 21.13
N GLY A 143 -2.45 5.96 20.97
CA GLY A 143 -3.37 5.11 21.73
C GLY A 143 -4.85 5.34 21.41
N ASN A 144 -5.18 6.11 20.36
CA ASN A 144 -6.55 6.54 20.10
C ASN A 144 -7.00 6.21 18.67
N PHE A 145 -8.11 5.48 18.58
CA PHE A 145 -8.69 5.02 17.34
C PHE A 145 -9.10 6.16 16.39
N TRP A 146 -9.64 7.26 16.92
CA TRP A 146 -10.10 8.40 16.12
C TRP A 146 -8.95 9.13 15.44
N PHE A 147 -7.82 9.29 16.14
CA PHE A 147 -6.61 9.84 15.54
C PHE A 147 -6.07 8.93 14.44
N GLY A 148 -6.22 7.61 14.57
CA GLY A 148 -5.92 6.68 13.49
C GLY A 148 -6.75 6.90 12.23
N ILE A 149 -8.07 7.07 12.38
CA ILE A 149 -8.97 7.39 11.25
C ILE A 149 -8.55 8.69 10.58
N ILE A 150 -8.30 9.75 11.36
CA ILE A 150 -7.86 11.04 10.82
C ILE A 150 -6.53 10.88 10.08
N GLY A 151 -5.58 10.16 10.64
CA GLY A 151 -4.28 9.88 10.01
C GLY A 151 -4.43 9.18 8.66
N ALA A 152 -5.30 8.16 8.58
CA ALA A 152 -5.58 7.47 7.33
C ALA A 152 -6.26 8.40 6.30
N ILE A 153 -7.25 9.20 6.71
CA ILE A 153 -7.93 10.16 5.82
C ILE A 153 -6.94 11.17 5.25
N VAL A 154 -6.07 11.74 6.09
CA VAL A 154 -5.04 12.68 5.64
C VAL A 154 -4.12 12.03 4.60
N ALA A 155 -3.68 10.78 4.85
CA ALA A 155 -2.87 10.04 3.91
C ALA A 155 -3.61 9.78 2.59
N ILE A 156 -4.89 9.42 2.63
CA ILE A 156 -5.72 9.19 1.44
C ILE A 156 -5.86 10.47 0.60
N VAL A 157 -6.16 11.59 1.26
CA VAL A 157 -6.31 12.88 0.59
C VAL A 157 -5.00 13.28 -0.08
N LEU A 158 -3.87 13.14 0.63
CA LEU A 158 -2.55 13.38 0.09
C LEU A 158 -2.26 12.50 -1.14
N GLN A 159 -2.60 11.21 -1.06
CA GLN A 159 -2.45 10.25 -2.15
C GLN A 159 -3.16 10.70 -3.43
N TRP A 160 -4.40 11.21 -3.35
CA TRP A 160 -5.12 11.67 -4.54
C TRP A 160 -4.58 12.99 -5.10
N PHE A 161 -4.16 13.92 -4.24
CA PHE A 161 -3.49 15.13 -4.72
C PHE A 161 -2.17 14.82 -5.43
N LEU A 162 -1.40 13.86 -4.91
CA LEU A 162 -0.17 13.40 -5.57
C LEU A 162 -0.47 12.66 -6.88
N ALA A 163 -1.55 11.89 -6.94
CA ALA A 163 -1.98 11.22 -8.17
C ALA A 163 -2.29 12.23 -9.28
N ASP A 164 -3.05 13.28 -8.96
CA ASP A 164 -3.35 14.37 -9.88
C ASP A 164 -2.08 15.13 -10.30
N ALA A 165 -1.17 15.37 -9.36
CA ALA A 165 0.09 16.06 -9.62
C ALA A 165 1.04 15.25 -10.52
N ALA A 166 1.02 13.91 -10.42
CA ALA A 166 1.85 13.01 -11.22
C ALA A 166 1.16 12.49 -12.49
N GLN A 167 -0.12 12.84 -12.70
CA GLN A 167 -0.94 12.25 -13.75
C GLN A 167 -0.32 12.41 -15.14
N LYS A 168 0.19 13.60 -15.46
CA LYS A 168 0.79 13.89 -16.77
C LYS A 168 2.01 13.01 -17.02
N GLU A 169 2.95 12.99 -16.08
CA GLU A 169 4.19 12.23 -16.19
C GLU A 169 3.91 10.72 -16.28
N VAL A 170 2.97 10.22 -15.48
CA VAL A 170 2.53 8.82 -15.54
C VAL A 170 1.89 8.51 -16.90
N SER A 171 1.04 9.39 -17.41
CA SER A 171 0.36 9.20 -18.70
C SER A 171 1.35 9.21 -19.87
N GLU A 172 2.36 10.07 -19.84
CA GLU A 172 3.43 10.13 -20.84
C GLU A 172 4.35 8.90 -20.76
N PHE A 173 4.75 8.49 -19.55
CA PHE A 173 5.63 7.33 -19.33
C PHE A 173 4.98 6.02 -19.78
N PHE A 174 3.71 5.79 -19.41
CA PHE A 174 3.01 4.56 -19.78
C PHE A 174 2.32 4.64 -21.15
N GLY A 175 2.23 5.82 -21.77
CA GLY A 175 1.59 6.01 -23.08
C GLY A 175 0.06 5.84 -23.09
N TYR A 176 -0.59 5.90 -21.92
CA TYR A 176 -2.05 5.76 -21.80
C TYR A 176 -2.68 7.10 -21.39
N PRO A 177 -3.44 7.76 -22.29
CA PRO A 177 -4.09 9.03 -21.97
C PRO A 177 -5.07 8.92 -20.80
N GLY A 178 -4.92 9.81 -19.82
CA GLY A 178 -5.85 9.92 -18.69
C GLY A 178 -5.65 8.89 -17.57
N ILE A 179 -4.66 7.99 -17.67
CA ILE A 179 -4.30 7.12 -16.56
C ILE A 179 -3.66 7.94 -15.43
N ALA A 180 -3.98 7.57 -14.20
CA ALA A 180 -3.34 8.08 -12.99
C ALA A 180 -3.05 6.89 -12.07
N ILE A 181 -1.88 6.88 -11.44
CA ILE A 181 -1.57 5.93 -10.39
C ILE A 181 -1.98 6.56 -9.07
N THR A 182 -2.79 5.86 -8.29
CA THR A 182 -3.24 6.32 -6.98
C THR A 182 -2.62 5.54 -5.84
N HIS A 183 -1.57 4.75 -6.07
CA HIS A 183 -0.93 3.97 -4.99
C HIS A 183 0.11 4.81 -4.25
N MET A 184 -0.09 5.04 -2.93
CA MET A 184 0.80 5.91 -2.14
C MET A 184 2.28 5.55 -2.26
N MET A 185 2.64 4.27 -2.28
CA MET A 185 4.04 3.84 -2.44
C MET A 185 4.70 4.35 -3.73
N ALA A 186 3.96 4.36 -4.84
CA ALA A 186 4.48 4.87 -6.11
C ALA A 186 4.57 6.40 -6.08
N LEU A 187 3.64 7.04 -5.38
CA LEU A 187 3.51 8.49 -5.34
C LEU A 187 4.37 9.17 -4.25
N SER A 188 4.77 8.46 -3.20
CA SER A 188 5.57 9.02 -2.12
C SER A 188 6.93 9.54 -2.64
N GLY A 189 7.48 8.85 -3.64
CA GLY A 189 8.69 9.28 -4.33
C GLY A 189 8.52 10.61 -5.08
N VAL A 190 7.31 10.94 -5.56
CA VAL A 190 7.05 12.16 -6.34
C VAL A 190 7.37 13.43 -5.54
N LEU A 191 7.09 13.42 -4.24
CA LEU A 191 7.39 14.54 -3.33
C LEU A 191 8.88 14.88 -3.28
N PHE A 192 9.74 13.89 -3.46
CA PHE A 192 11.19 14.07 -3.47
C PHE A 192 11.73 14.22 -4.90
N ALA A 193 11.25 13.38 -5.81
CA ALA A 193 11.71 13.31 -7.19
C ALA A 193 11.43 14.60 -7.96
N LYS A 194 10.26 15.24 -7.82
CA LYS A 194 9.97 16.49 -8.54
C LYS A 194 10.91 17.64 -8.15
N PRO A 195 11.13 17.93 -6.84
CA PRO A 195 12.15 18.91 -6.45
C PRO A 195 13.55 18.55 -6.93
N MET A 196 13.94 17.27 -6.84
CA MET A 196 15.29 16.85 -7.27
C MET A 196 15.48 16.97 -8.77
N ASN A 197 14.51 16.56 -9.59
CA ASN A 197 14.54 16.74 -11.04
C ASN A 197 14.66 18.23 -11.38
N TRP A 198 13.89 19.10 -10.73
CA TRP A 198 14.01 20.55 -10.91
C TRP A 198 15.42 21.09 -10.62
N ILE A 199 16.12 20.53 -9.63
CA ILE A 199 17.52 20.87 -9.33
C ILE A 199 18.45 20.32 -10.41
N PHE A 200 18.35 19.03 -10.75
CA PHE A 200 19.25 18.37 -11.69
C PHE A 200 19.13 18.93 -13.11
N ASP A 201 17.92 19.32 -13.54
CA ASP A 201 17.67 19.97 -14.83
C ASP A 201 18.41 21.31 -14.97
N ARG A 202 18.75 21.96 -13.84
CA ARG A 202 19.47 23.24 -13.78
C ARG A 202 20.98 23.09 -13.65
N ILE A 203 21.49 21.89 -13.38
CA ILE A 203 22.93 21.65 -13.27
C ILE A 203 23.45 21.22 -14.65
N PRO A 204 24.31 22.03 -15.32
CA PRO A 204 24.85 21.69 -16.62
C PRO A 204 25.62 20.36 -16.55
N GLY A 205 25.26 19.39 -17.39
CA GLY A 205 25.88 18.06 -17.44
C GLY A 205 25.02 16.96 -16.83
N PHE A 206 24.46 17.18 -15.64
CA PHE A 206 23.51 16.25 -15.01
C PHE A 206 22.17 16.21 -15.74
N ASN A 207 21.77 17.32 -16.35
CA ASN A 207 20.57 17.42 -17.19
C ASN A 207 20.60 16.60 -18.49
N LYS A 208 21.69 15.88 -18.78
CA LYS A 208 21.84 15.02 -19.97
C LYS A 208 22.12 13.56 -19.63
N PHE A 209 22.16 13.21 -18.34
CA PHE A 209 22.53 11.88 -17.91
C PHE A 209 21.29 10.98 -17.86
N GLU A 210 21.15 10.11 -18.86
CA GLU A 210 20.15 9.03 -18.87
C GLU A 210 20.82 7.73 -18.40
N ALA A 211 20.44 7.28 -17.20
CA ALA A 211 20.90 6.03 -16.61
C ALA A 211 19.71 5.19 -16.14
N ASP A 212 18.80 4.88 -17.06
CA ASP A 212 17.76 3.89 -16.84
C ASP A 212 18.34 2.44 -16.84
N ALA A 213 17.53 1.48 -16.41
CA ALA A 213 17.95 0.08 -16.33
C ALA A 213 18.39 -0.50 -17.69
N GLU A 214 17.78 -0.08 -18.80
CA GLU A 214 18.16 -0.52 -20.14
C GLU A 214 19.53 0.00 -20.55
N SER A 215 19.80 1.28 -20.31
CA SER A 215 21.09 1.92 -20.59
C SER A 215 22.21 1.32 -19.74
N LEU A 216 21.93 1.00 -18.47
CA LEU A 216 22.86 0.33 -17.57
C LEU A 216 23.12 -1.11 -17.98
N THR A 217 22.08 -1.87 -18.30
CA THR A 217 22.21 -3.26 -18.80
C THR A 217 22.98 -3.29 -20.12
N LYS A 218 22.71 -2.35 -21.03
CA LYS A 218 23.43 -2.25 -22.31
C LYS A 218 24.90 -1.92 -22.15
N LYS A 219 25.28 -1.19 -21.08
CA LYS A 219 26.66 -0.76 -20.82
C LYS A 219 27.44 -1.74 -19.93
N PHE A 220 26.79 -2.35 -18.95
CA PHE A 220 27.40 -3.20 -17.93
C PHE A 220 27.02 -4.68 -18.04
N GLY A 221 26.20 -5.06 -19.02
CA GLY A 221 25.76 -6.43 -19.25
C GLY A 221 24.99 -6.98 -18.06
N ILE A 222 25.31 -8.21 -17.65
CA ILE A 222 24.66 -8.92 -16.53
C ILE A 222 24.78 -8.14 -15.21
N PHE A 223 25.84 -7.34 -15.02
CA PHE A 223 26.01 -6.51 -13.82
C PHE A 223 25.13 -5.25 -13.82
N GLY A 224 24.51 -4.90 -14.96
CA GLY A 224 23.50 -3.86 -15.07
C GLY A 224 22.08 -4.37 -14.89
N ASP A 225 21.90 -5.70 -14.80
CA ASP A 225 20.59 -6.33 -14.69
C ASP A 225 20.02 -6.13 -13.27
N THR A 226 18.78 -5.65 -13.21
CA THR A 226 18.09 -5.36 -11.94
C THR A 226 17.93 -6.59 -11.05
N VAL A 227 17.90 -7.80 -11.60
CA VAL A 227 17.80 -9.06 -10.84
C VAL A 227 19.15 -9.47 -10.25
N VAL A 228 20.26 -8.99 -10.82
CA VAL A 228 21.62 -9.31 -10.32
C VAL A 228 22.08 -8.27 -9.29
N ILE A 229 21.62 -7.02 -9.43
CA ILE A 229 21.91 -5.93 -8.49
C ILE A 229 21.03 -6.00 -7.23
N GLY A 230 19.76 -6.39 -7.39
CA GLY A 230 18.75 -6.47 -6.32
C GLY A 230 18.68 -7.83 -5.65
#